data_AF-A0AAV9ITS3-F1
#
_entry.id   AF-A0AAV9ITS3-F1
#
_cell.length_a   1.000
_cell.length_b   1.000
_cell.length_c   1.000
_cell.angle_alpha   90.00
_cell.angle_beta   90.00
_cell.angle_gamma   90.00
#
_symmetry.space_group_name_H-M   'P 1'
#
loop_
_entity.id
_entity.type
_entity.pdbx_description
1 polymer ?
#
loop_
_entity_poly.entity_id
_entity_poly.type
_entity_poly.pdbx_seq_one_letter_code
_entity_poly.pdbx_strand_id
1 'polypeptide(L)'
;MNRFWSGCSVVPRRATSLPSWCSLLTRRLAEGAAAAPVPAPPTTSTSTTTTTTAETKAPSAVPTDLPPSHSHPTQRGLETPSEALRMRIQAIRLRYCGRSGSSAGIREYLANRFVEYARRHPEVQFKVELRPQGHPVAIGVYANGYERVLDVKNMDVQEVAERVAYLRGMLGRPPRTPSQLSFGVISRHPSIQGMTRVAHWNVHTAERHDRLAMEHARKRYGVPSFGELVQELGMVRATRLYRDVEALARQREMRQRVRKNRWARMDAEREAAMQRGEEMEDQVAASW
;
A
#
# COMPACT_ATOMS: atom_id res chain seq x y z
N MET A 1 -2.86 8.45 -61.92
CA MET A 1 -4.09 7.78 -61.46
C MET A 1 -4.85 8.73 -60.54
N ASN A 2 -5.84 9.44 -61.09
CA ASN A 2 -6.82 10.21 -60.32
C ASN A 2 -8.15 10.12 -61.10
N ARG A 3 -9.10 9.35 -60.58
CA ARG A 3 -10.51 9.34 -60.96
C ARG A 3 -11.27 9.31 -59.63
N PHE A 4 -11.92 10.41 -59.22
CA PHE A 4 -13.32 10.72 -59.50
C PHE A 4 -14.25 9.51 -59.30
N TRP A 5 -15.15 9.61 -58.30
CA TRP A 5 -16.49 9.02 -58.20
C TRP A 5 -17.19 9.79 -57.05
N SER A 6 -18.00 10.81 -57.31
CA SER A 6 -19.42 10.79 -57.74
C SER A 6 -20.40 10.14 -56.74
N GLY A 7 -21.15 11.01 -56.06
CA GLY A 7 -22.62 10.96 -55.96
C GLY A 7 -23.25 9.75 -55.27
N CYS A 8 -23.78 9.96 -54.07
CA CYS A 8 -24.92 9.19 -53.56
C CYS A 8 -26.04 10.14 -53.15
N SER A 9 -27.20 9.81 -53.69
CA SER A 9 -28.45 10.55 -53.68
C SER A 9 -29.15 10.54 -52.32
N VAL A 10 -29.80 11.66 -52.03
CA VAL A 10 -30.77 11.80 -50.94
C VAL A 10 -32.06 11.06 -51.34
N VAL A 11 -32.48 10.11 -50.52
CA VAL A 11 -33.81 9.48 -50.59
C VAL A 11 -34.61 9.93 -49.37
N PRO A 12 -35.88 10.37 -49.52
CA PRO A 12 -36.68 10.86 -48.40
C PRO A 12 -37.10 9.71 -47.47
N ARG A 13 -36.91 9.89 -46.16
CA ARG A 13 -37.45 8.99 -45.14
C ARG A 13 -38.98 9.12 -45.11
N ARG A 14 -39.67 8.01 -45.43
CA ARG A 14 -41.10 7.84 -45.12
C ARG A 14 -41.31 7.92 -43.61
N ALA A 15 -42.37 8.61 -43.20
CA ALA A 15 -42.84 8.65 -41.83
C ALA A 15 -43.20 7.24 -41.35
N THR A 16 -42.37 6.67 -40.47
CA THR A 16 -42.71 5.45 -39.73
C THR A 16 -43.31 5.84 -38.39
N SER A 17 -44.43 5.22 -38.07
CA SER A 17 -45.23 5.39 -36.86
C SER A 17 -44.40 5.28 -35.57
N LEU A 18 -44.82 6.05 -34.57
CA LEU A 18 -44.23 6.08 -33.22
C LEU A 18 -44.17 4.66 -32.60
N PRO A 19 -43.06 4.26 -31.95
CA PRO A 19 -42.95 2.95 -31.31
C PRO A 19 -43.92 2.81 -30.11
N SER A 20 -44.50 1.62 -29.95
CA SER A 20 -45.61 1.30 -29.04
C SER A 20 -45.33 1.47 -27.53
N TRP A 21 -44.11 1.84 -27.14
CA TRP A 21 -43.80 2.20 -25.75
C TRP A 21 -44.28 3.60 -25.37
N CYS A 22 -44.50 4.49 -26.34
CA CYS A 22 -44.99 5.86 -26.11
C CYS A 22 -46.46 5.86 -25.61
N SER A 23 -47.25 4.87 -26.00
CA SER A 23 -48.65 4.68 -25.58
C SER A 23 -48.81 3.98 -24.21
N LEU A 24 -47.77 3.31 -23.70
CA LEU A 24 -47.79 2.67 -22.38
C LEU A 24 -47.49 3.65 -21.23
N LEU A 25 -46.70 4.69 -21.50
CA LEU A 25 -46.37 5.73 -20.50
C LEU A 25 -47.49 6.76 -20.32
N THR A 26 -48.25 7.07 -21.37
CA THR A 26 -49.38 8.02 -21.32
C THR A 26 -50.63 7.42 -20.69
N ARG A 27 -50.89 6.11 -20.86
CA ARG A 27 -52.09 5.45 -20.29
C ARG A 27 -52.03 5.27 -18.78
N ARG A 28 -50.85 5.18 -18.17
CA ARG A 28 -50.67 5.09 -16.71
C ARG A 28 -50.64 6.44 -15.97
N LEU A 29 -50.54 7.55 -16.69
CA LEU A 29 -50.58 8.90 -16.11
C LEU A 29 -52.00 9.47 -16.02
N ALA A 30 -52.99 8.86 -16.70
CA ALA A 30 -54.37 9.34 -16.72
C ALA A 30 -55.27 8.80 -15.58
N GLU A 31 -54.84 7.78 -14.83
CA GLU A 31 -55.67 7.10 -13.81
C GLU A 31 -55.43 7.57 -12.36
N GLY A 32 -54.77 8.72 -12.16
CA GLY A 32 -54.40 9.21 -10.83
C GLY A 32 -54.70 10.69 -10.60
N ALA A 33 -55.83 11.20 -11.13
CA ALA A 33 -56.29 12.55 -10.89
C ALA A 33 -57.34 12.59 -9.78
N ALA A 34 -56.92 12.82 -8.54
CA ALA A 34 -57.76 13.39 -7.50
C ALA A 34 -56.91 14.30 -6.61
N ALA A 35 -57.13 15.60 -6.75
CA ALA A 35 -56.41 16.68 -6.11
C ALA A 35 -56.80 16.85 -4.64
N ALA A 36 -55.82 17.22 -3.81
CA ALA A 36 -56.03 17.91 -2.53
C ALA A 36 -54.93 18.99 -2.39
N PRO A 37 -55.25 20.17 -1.81
CA PRO A 37 -54.44 21.38 -1.94
C PRO A 37 -53.19 21.39 -1.04
N VAL A 38 -52.14 21.99 -1.58
CA VAL A 38 -50.82 22.22 -0.98
C VAL A 38 -50.86 23.43 -0.04
N PRO A 39 -50.32 23.36 1.21
CA PRO A 39 -50.02 24.56 1.98
C PRO A 39 -48.69 25.20 1.57
N ALA A 40 -48.67 26.53 1.51
CA ALA A 40 -47.57 27.38 1.07
C ALA A 40 -46.32 27.33 1.99
N PRO A 41 -45.11 27.61 1.46
CA PRO A 41 -43.87 27.59 2.24
C PRO A 41 -43.67 28.89 3.05
N PRO A 42 -43.03 28.84 4.23
CA PRO A 42 -42.59 30.04 4.92
C PRO A 42 -41.36 30.64 4.22
N THR A 43 -41.48 31.93 3.91
CA THR A 43 -40.39 32.81 3.50
C THR A 43 -39.56 33.23 4.71
N THR A 44 -38.26 32.99 4.66
CA THR A 44 -37.28 33.79 5.42
C THR A 44 -36.05 33.97 4.57
N SER A 45 -35.91 35.21 4.08
CA SER A 45 -34.66 35.88 3.75
C SER A 45 -33.67 35.78 4.91
N THR A 46 -32.36 35.83 4.65
CA THR A 46 -31.52 36.99 5.05
C THR A 46 -30.11 36.82 4.49
N SER A 47 -29.60 37.97 4.11
CA SER A 47 -28.36 38.38 3.48
C SER A 47 -27.06 38.07 4.24
N THR A 48 -26.02 37.94 3.42
CA THR A 48 -24.59 38.10 3.70
C THR A 48 -24.28 39.44 4.39
N THR A 49 -23.40 39.45 5.39
CA THR A 49 -22.50 40.58 5.65
C THR A 49 -21.24 40.14 6.39
N THR A 50 -20.11 40.57 5.85
CA THR A 50 -18.75 40.51 6.42
C THR A 50 -18.58 41.56 7.51
N THR A 51 -17.92 41.25 8.64
CA THR A 51 -17.02 42.20 9.35
C THR A 51 -16.04 41.47 10.26
N THR A 52 -14.78 41.85 10.13
CA THR A 52 -13.59 41.73 10.99
C THR A 52 -13.85 41.97 12.49
N THR A 53 -13.16 41.25 13.40
CA THR A 53 -12.31 41.75 14.52
C THR A 53 -11.83 40.55 15.38
N ALA A 54 -10.57 40.61 15.82
CA ALA A 54 -9.83 39.58 16.55
C ALA A 54 -10.24 39.43 18.02
N GLU A 55 -10.15 38.21 18.60
CA GLU A 55 -9.52 38.00 19.92
C GLU A 55 -9.34 36.51 20.31
N THR A 56 -8.25 36.30 21.05
CA THR A 56 -7.63 35.15 21.70
C THR A 56 -8.54 34.13 22.42
N LYS A 57 -8.41 32.82 22.14
CA LYS A 57 -8.43 31.75 23.16
C LYS A 57 -7.92 30.39 22.64
N ALA A 58 -7.22 29.68 23.54
CA ALA A 58 -6.44 28.44 23.37
C ALA A 58 -7.17 27.22 22.74
N PRO A 59 -6.43 26.25 22.16
CA PRO A 59 -7.00 25.12 21.42
C PRO A 59 -7.63 24.05 22.32
N SER A 60 -8.90 23.74 22.03
CA SER A 60 -9.65 22.60 22.58
C SER A 60 -9.14 21.29 21.99
N ALA A 61 -8.97 20.30 22.85
CA ALA A 61 -8.47 18.96 22.58
C ALA A 61 -9.28 18.21 21.51
N VAL A 62 -8.57 17.57 20.58
CA VAL A 62 -9.11 16.58 19.64
C VAL A 62 -9.13 15.22 20.36
N PRO A 63 -10.25 14.49 20.40
CA PRO A 63 -10.25 13.11 20.90
C PRO A 63 -9.50 12.21 19.91
N THR A 64 -8.38 11.65 20.37
CA THR A 64 -7.58 10.69 19.60
C THR A 64 -7.97 9.29 20.06
N ASP A 65 -9.01 8.71 19.46
CA ASP A 65 -9.28 7.28 19.58
C ASP A 65 -8.72 6.55 18.36
N LEU A 66 -7.39 6.40 18.35
CA LEU A 66 -6.72 5.39 17.53
C LEU A 66 -6.69 4.09 18.34
N PRO A 67 -7.14 2.94 17.80
CA PRO A 67 -7.06 1.67 18.51
C PRO A 67 -5.59 1.33 18.80
N PRO A 68 -5.29 0.71 19.97
CA PRO A 68 -3.93 0.33 20.32
C PRO A 68 -3.39 -0.59 19.24
N SER A 69 -2.26 -0.17 18.65
CA SER A 69 -1.53 -1.00 17.70
C SER A 69 -1.25 -2.32 18.40
N HIS A 70 -1.70 -3.42 17.79
CA HIS A 70 -1.24 -4.74 18.18
C HIS A 70 0.28 -4.72 18.01
N SER A 71 0.99 -4.58 19.12
CA SER A 71 2.42 -4.83 19.18
C SER A 71 2.60 -6.24 18.64
N HIS A 72 3.09 -6.34 17.41
CA HIS A 72 3.63 -7.59 16.92
C HIS A 72 4.59 -8.09 18.00
N PRO A 73 4.42 -9.33 18.51
CA PRO A 73 5.37 -9.87 19.44
C PRO A 73 6.72 -9.82 18.72
N THR A 74 7.59 -8.92 19.18
CA THR A 74 8.99 -8.89 18.81
C THR A 74 9.50 -10.25 19.23
N GLN A 75 9.54 -11.18 18.27
CA GLN A 75 10.27 -12.41 18.43
C GLN A 75 11.72 -11.96 18.65
N ARG A 76 12.12 -11.87 19.92
CA ARG A 76 13.51 -12.02 20.36
C ARG A 76 13.92 -13.45 20.04
N GLY A 77 13.92 -13.77 18.74
CA GLY A 77 14.57 -14.94 18.22
C GLY A 77 16.05 -14.71 18.41
N LEU A 78 16.69 -15.59 19.18
CA LEU A 78 18.12 -15.80 19.31
C LEU A 78 18.95 -14.67 18.69
N GLU A 79 19.47 -13.76 19.50
CA GLU A 79 20.42 -12.74 19.05
C GLU A 79 21.66 -13.47 18.50
N THR A 80 21.60 -13.88 17.24
CA THR A 80 22.79 -14.33 16.51
C THR A 80 23.76 -13.18 16.64
N PRO A 81 25.04 -13.42 17.01
CA PRO A 81 26.02 -12.36 17.11
C PRO A 81 25.90 -11.50 15.85
N SER A 82 25.91 -10.18 16.03
CA SER A 82 25.77 -9.23 14.93
C SER A 82 26.55 -9.73 13.72
N GLU A 83 26.01 -9.64 12.50
CA GLU A 83 26.65 -10.21 11.31
C GLU A 83 28.15 -9.85 11.21
N ALA A 84 28.52 -8.66 11.71
CA ALA A 84 29.90 -8.23 11.84
C ALA A 84 30.78 -9.18 12.68
N LEU A 85 30.30 -9.64 13.84
CA LEU A 85 31.05 -10.51 14.74
C LEU A 85 31.21 -11.93 14.19
N ARG A 86 30.21 -12.41 13.41
CA ARG A 86 30.29 -13.70 12.69
C ARG A 86 31.30 -13.71 11.55
N MET A 87 31.69 -12.54 11.05
CA MET A 87 32.58 -12.39 9.89
C MET A 87 33.96 -11.83 10.27
N ARG A 88 34.21 -11.64 11.57
CA ARG A 88 35.49 -11.15 12.09
C ARG A 88 36.56 -12.24 12.00
N ILE A 89 37.82 -11.81 11.88
CA ILE A 89 38.97 -12.71 11.94
C ILE A 89 39.08 -13.33 13.34
N GLN A 90 39.43 -14.63 13.40
CA GLN A 90 39.71 -15.34 14.64
C GLN A 90 41.19 -15.65 14.78
N ALA A 91 41.84 -16.08 13.70
CA ALA A 91 43.24 -16.46 13.73
C ALA A 91 43.99 -16.02 12.46
N ILE A 92 45.27 -15.70 12.62
CA ILE A 92 46.20 -15.49 11.51
C ILE A 92 47.31 -16.52 11.61
N ARG A 93 47.46 -17.34 10.56
CA ARG A 93 48.54 -18.32 10.43
C ARG A 93 49.59 -17.80 9.45
N LEU A 94 50.83 -17.70 9.91
CA LEU A 94 51.98 -17.28 9.10
C LEU A 94 52.83 -18.52 8.78
N ARG A 95 52.89 -18.89 7.50
CA ARG A 95 53.71 -20.01 7.02
C ARG A 95 54.92 -19.47 6.28
N TYR A 96 56.12 -19.92 6.64
CA TYR A 96 57.35 -19.48 5.97
C TYR A 96 58.44 -20.55 5.98
N CYS A 97 59.43 -20.38 5.10
CA CYS A 97 60.63 -21.23 5.07
C CYS A 97 61.80 -20.52 5.77
N GLY A 98 62.54 -21.24 6.61
CA GLY A 98 63.67 -20.67 7.37
C GLY A 98 64.88 -20.27 6.52
N ARG A 99 65.05 -20.90 5.35
CA ARG A 99 66.28 -20.77 4.53
C ARG A 99 66.06 -20.09 3.17
N SER A 100 64.84 -20.10 2.64
CA SER A 100 64.57 -19.55 1.31
C SER A 100 64.69 -18.02 1.29
N GLY A 101 65.34 -17.49 0.25
CA GLY A 101 65.36 -16.04 -0.01
C GLY A 101 63.96 -15.45 -0.17
N SER A 102 63.00 -16.24 -0.68
CA SER A 102 61.62 -15.78 -0.86
C SER A 102 60.86 -15.49 0.43
N SER A 103 61.35 -16.02 1.55
CA SER A 103 60.84 -15.79 2.91
C SER A 103 61.71 -14.80 3.70
N ALA A 104 62.55 -13.99 3.06
CA ALA A 104 63.41 -13.02 3.76
C ALA A 104 62.59 -11.99 4.55
N GLY A 105 61.70 -11.23 3.90
CA GLY A 105 60.96 -10.17 4.57
C GLY A 105 60.02 -10.65 5.68
N ILE A 106 59.35 -11.81 5.52
CA ILE A 106 58.52 -12.36 6.60
C ILE A 106 59.35 -12.80 7.81
N ARG A 107 60.58 -13.33 7.61
CA ARG A 107 61.46 -13.70 8.73
C ARG A 107 61.89 -12.46 9.52
N GLU A 108 62.22 -11.39 8.81
CA GLU A 108 62.59 -10.12 9.43
C GLU A 108 61.39 -9.47 10.14
N TYR A 109 60.19 -9.52 9.55
CA TYR A 109 58.95 -9.10 10.20
C TYR A 109 58.68 -9.88 11.50
N LEU A 110 58.85 -11.20 11.48
CA LEU A 110 58.68 -12.07 12.65
C LEU A 110 59.69 -11.75 13.75
N ALA A 111 60.94 -11.40 13.39
CA ALA A 111 61.98 -11.05 14.34
C ALA A 111 61.75 -9.67 15.00
N ASN A 112 61.35 -8.67 14.20
CA ASN A 112 61.42 -7.27 14.64
C ASN A 112 60.06 -6.66 15.04
N ARG A 113 58.96 -6.98 14.32
CA ARG A 113 57.68 -6.25 14.45
C ARG A 113 56.49 -7.09 14.90
N PHE A 114 56.54 -8.39 14.65
CA PHE A 114 55.41 -9.29 14.88
C PHE A 114 54.99 -9.37 16.35
N VAL A 115 55.94 -9.48 17.28
CA VAL A 115 55.63 -9.63 18.71
C VAL A 115 54.88 -8.41 19.25
N GLU A 116 55.31 -7.21 18.87
CA GLU A 116 54.64 -5.96 19.24
C GLU A 116 53.24 -5.89 18.63
N TYR A 117 53.09 -6.28 17.36
CA TYR A 117 51.80 -6.34 16.68
C TYR A 117 50.84 -7.33 17.35
N ALA A 118 51.30 -8.53 17.71
CA ALA A 118 50.49 -9.54 18.38
C ALA A 118 50.03 -9.07 19.78
N ARG A 119 50.89 -8.34 20.52
CA ARG A 119 50.51 -7.73 21.81
C ARG A 119 49.44 -6.65 21.67
N ARG A 120 49.47 -5.89 20.57
CA ARG A 120 48.45 -4.87 20.27
C ARG A 120 47.08 -5.46 19.89
N HIS A 121 47.04 -6.74 19.49
CA HIS A 121 45.84 -7.41 18.99
C HIS A 121 45.58 -8.75 19.70
N PRO A 122 45.30 -8.74 21.02
CA PRO A 122 45.02 -9.97 21.78
C PRO A 122 43.73 -10.67 21.33
N GLU A 123 42.84 -9.99 20.60
CA GLU A 123 41.60 -10.54 20.07
C GLU A 123 41.81 -11.54 18.92
N VAL A 124 43.00 -11.60 18.32
CA VAL A 124 43.33 -12.50 17.21
C VAL A 124 44.36 -13.53 17.66
N GLN A 125 44.09 -14.80 17.39
CA GLN A 125 45.07 -15.85 17.63
C GLN A 125 46.13 -15.88 16.52
N PHE A 126 47.39 -15.60 16.86
CA PHE A 126 48.48 -15.72 15.90
C PHE A 126 49.16 -17.08 16.03
N LYS A 127 49.38 -17.76 14.89
CA LYS A 127 50.13 -19.00 14.81
C LYS A 127 51.22 -18.88 13.76
N VAL A 128 52.43 -19.27 14.12
CA VAL A 128 53.58 -19.25 13.23
C VAL A 128 53.99 -20.69 12.93
N GLU A 129 54.09 -21.05 11.66
CA GLU A 129 54.37 -22.40 11.19
C GLU A 129 55.58 -22.39 10.24
N LEU A 130 56.61 -23.16 10.58
CA LEU A 130 57.74 -23.36 9.69
C LEU A 130 57.36 -24.40 8.61
N ARG A 131 57.28 -23.96 7.36
CA ARG A 131 57.00 -24.82 6.20
C ARG A 131 58.23 -24.84 5.28
N PRO A 132 59.11 -25.84 5.42
CA PRO A 132 60.26 -25.96 4.52
C PRO A 132 59.79 -26.15 3.06
N GLN A 133 60.62 -25.71 2.11
CA GLN A 133 60.39 -25.89 0.67
C GLN A 133 59.09 -25.27 0.10
N GLY A 134 58.53 -24.25 0.75
CA GLY A 134 57.37 -23.49 0.24
C GLY A 134 57.59 -21.98 0.22
N HIS A 135 56.83 -21.28 -0.62
CA HIS A 135 56.72 -19.82 -0.55
C HIS A 135 55.99 -19.39 0.72
N PRO A 136 56.30 -18.20 1.26
CA PRO A 136 55.66 -17.74 2.48
C PRO A 136 54.24 -17.26 2.20
N VAL A 137 53.33 -17.58 3.11
CA VAL A 137 51.89 -17.34 2.98
C VAL A 137 51.31 -16.90 4.31
N ALA A 138 50.45 -15.88 4.28
CA ALA A 138 49.65 -15.45 5.41
C ALA A 138 48.19 -15.92 5.22
N ILE A 139 47.63 -16.61 6.20
CA ILE A 139 46.29 -17.19 6.14
C ILE A 139 45.44 -16.59 7.26
N GLY A 140 44.39 -15.84 6.90
CA GLY A 140 43.39 -15.37 7.85
C GLY A 140 42.23 -16.37 7.94
N VAL A 141 41.97 -16.88 9.15
CA VAL A 141 40.84 -17.75 9.47
C VAL A 141 39.77 -16.91 10.15
N TYR A 142 38.58 -16.87 9.57
CA TYR A 142 37.46 -16.05 10.03
C TYR A 142 36.43 -16.88 10.81
N ALA A 143 35.61 -16.22 11.62
CA ALA A 143 34.65 -16.88 12.51
C ALA A 143 33.58 -17.72 11.80
N ASN A 144 33.35 -17.44 10.51
CA ASN A 144 32.46 -18.22 9.65
C ASN A 144 33.14 -19.44 9.01
N GLY A 145 34.39 -19.74 9.35
CA GLY A 145 35.18 -20.82 8.76
C GLY A 145 35.79 -20.49 7.40
N TYR A 146 35.57 -19.28 6.86
CA TYR A 146 36.25 -18.86 5.64
C TYR A 146 37.74 -18.68 5.91
N GLU A 147 38.57 -19.11 4.95
CA GLU A 147 40.01 -18.89 4.99
C GLU A 147 40.42 -18.03 3.81
N ARG A 148 41.15 -16.94 4.09
CA ARG A 148 41.74 -16.09 3.05
C ARG A 148 43.24 -16.26 3.06
N VAL A 149 43.77 -16.68 1.92
CA VAL A 149 45.19 -16.94 1.70
C VAL A 149 45.80 -15.77 0.94
N LEU A 150 46.86 -15.18 1.46
CA LEU A 150 47.65 -14.14 0.80
C LEU A 150 49.10 -14.59 0.67
N ASP A 151 49.60 -14.53 -0.56
CA ASP A 151 51.02 -14.74 -0.81
C ASP A 151 51.81 -13.51 -0.36
N VAL A 152 52.92 -13.77 0.33
CA VAL A 152 53.83 -12.75 0.86
C VAL A 152 55.27 -12.99 0.40
N LYS A 153 55.40 -13.56 -0.81
CA LYS A 153 56.68 -13.89 -1.46
C LYS A 153 57.43 -12.62 -1.83
N ASN A 154 58.73 -12.56 -1.47
CA ASN A 154 59.64 -11.46 -1.82
C ASN A 154 59.14 -10.07 -1.38
N MET A 155 58.22 -9.99 -0.42
CA MET A 155 57.75 -8.72 0.12
C MET A 155 58.71 -8.19 1.17
N ASP A 156 58.79 -6.88 1.28
CA ASP A 156 59.52 -6.21 2.37
C ASP A 156 58.79 -6.36 3.72
N VAL A 157 59.49 -6.12 4.83
CA VAL A 157 58.92 -6.12 6.19
C VAL A 157 57.67 -5.25 6.29
N GLN A 158 57.70 -4.06 5.68
CA GLN A 158 56.58 -3.13 5.72
C GLN A 158 55.38 -3.67 4.95
N GLU A 159 55.59 -4.20 3.75
CA GLU A 159 54.55 -4.81 2.93
C GLU A 159 53.93 -6.03 3.61
N VAL A 160 54.74 -6.87 4.26
CA VAL A 160 54.23 -8.00 5.06
C VAL A 160 53.34 -7.51 6.20
N ALA A 161 53.76 -6.46 6.92
CA ALA A 161 52.96 -5.87 7.99
C ALA A 161 51.60 -5.35 7.47
N GLU A 162 51.59 -4.70 6.31
CA GLU A 162 50.38 -4.22 5.65
C GLU A 162 49.46 -5.37 5.23
N ARG A 163 50.01 -6.48 4.72
CA ARG A 163 49.23 -7.68 4.38
C ARG A 163 48.59 -8.32 5.60
N VAL A 164 49.30 -8.38 6.73
CA VAL A 164 48.76 -8.88 8.00
C VAL A 164 47.68 -7.95 8.54
N ALA A 165 47.88 -6.63 8.49
CA ALA A 165 46.88 -5.65 8.86
C ALA A 165 45.63 -5.71 7.95
N TYR A 166 45.84 -5.93 6.65
CA TYR A 166 44.78 -6.12 5.67
C TYR A 166 43.93 -7.36 6.00
N LEU A 167 44.55 -8.51 6.32
CA LEU A 167 43.80 -9.70 6.76
C LEU A 167 42.92 -9.40 7.98
N ARG A 168 43.42 -8.62 8.93
CA ARG A 168 42.63 -8.23 10.12
C ARG A 168 41.47 -7.29 9.77
N GLY A 169 41.68 -6.34 8.86
CA GLY A 169 40.66 -5.35 8.47
C GLY A 169 39.60 -5.87 7.51
N MET A 170 39.83 -7.02 6.89
CA MET A 170 38.88 -7.64 5.97
C MET A 170 37.76 -8.40 6.70
N LEU A 171 36.65 -8.58 5.99
CA LEU A 171 35.58 -9.49 6.40
C LEU A 171 35.81 -10.87 5.79
N GLY A 172 35.33 -11.92 6.45
CA GLY A 172 35.40 -13.31 5.98
C GLY A 172 34.51 -13.62 4.77
N ARG A 173 34.51 -12.76 3.73
CA ARG A 173 33.71 -12.94 2.52
C ARG A 173 34.63 -13.21 1.32
N PRO A 174 34.18 -14.03 0.35
CA PRO A 174 34.86 -14.11 -0.93
C PRO A 174 34.88 -12.72 -1.60
N PRO A 175 35.95 -12.39 -2.34
CA PRO A 175 36.01 -11.15 -3.10
C PRO A 175 34.83 -11.12 -4.08
N ARG A 176 34.09 -10.01 -4.08
CA ARG A 176 32.98 -9.81 -5.01
C ARG A 176 33.50 -9.38 -6.37
N THR A 177 32.84 -9.82 -7.42
CA THR A 177 33.12 -9.33 -8.78
C THR A 177 32.62 -7.89 -8.94
N PRO A 178 33.17 -7.10 -9.88
CA PRO A 178 32.70 -5.73 -10.12
C PRO A 178 31.19 -5.64 -10.39
N SER A 179 30.62 -6.63 -11.08
CA SER A 179 29.17 -6.74 -11.33
C SER A 179 28.33 -6.89 -10.05
N GLN A 180 28.88 -7.48 -9.00
CA GLN A 180 28.23 -7.62 -7.69
C GLN A 180 28.46 -6.41 -6.78
N LEU A 181 29.43 -5.55 -7.13
CA LEU A 181 29.80 -4.36 -6.36
C LEU A 181 29.05 -3.10 -6.82
N SER A 182 28.36 -3.16 -7.96
CA SER A 182 27.60 -2.03 -8.53
C SER A 182 26.46 -1.54 -7.62
N PHE A 183 25.96 -2.41 -6.75
CA PHE A 183 24.89 -2.07 -5.80
C PHE A 183 25.52 -1.53 -4.51
N GLY A 184 25.45 -0.21 -4.29
CA GLY A 184 26.03 0.44 -3.11
C GLY A 184 25.38 0.03 -1.78
N VAL A 185 24.10 -0.38 -1.79
CA VAL A 185 23.35 -0.81 -0.60
C VAL A 185 22.69 -2.15 -0.87
N ILE A 186 22.95 -3.12 0.01
CA ILE A 186 22.25 -4.41 0.03
C ILE A 186 21.34 -4.43 1.26
N SER A 187 20.05 -4.29 1.04
CA SER A 187 19.03 -4.32 2.09
C SER A 187 18.17 -5.58 1.97
N ARG A 188 17.84 -6.19 3.11
CA ARG A 188 16.80 -7.23 3.18
C ARG A 188 15.40 -6.64 2.99
N HIS A 189 15.25 -5.35 3.23
CA HIS A 189 14.02 -4.59 3.08
C HIS A 189 14.19 -3.59 1.94
N PRO A 190 13.80 -3.94 0.70
CA PRO A 190 14.03 -3.09 -0.47
C PRO A 190 13.19 -1.80 -0.45
N SER A 191 12.07 -1.76 0.27
CA SER A 191 11.24 -0.56 0.44
C SER A 191 10.56 -0.56 1.81
N ILE A 192 10.33 0.65 2.35
CA ILE A 192 9.60 0.88 3.60
C ILE A 192 8.10 1.02 3.33
N GLN A 193 7.73 1.74 2.26
CA GLN A 193 6.33 2.05 1.91
C GLN A 193 5.71 1.04 0.94
N GLY A 194 6.45 -0.03 0.62
CA GLY A 194 6.05 -1.04 -0.36
C GLY A 194 6.61 -0.78 -1.75
N MET A 195 6.51 -1.80 -2.60
CA MET A 195 6.93 -1.71 -3.99
C MET A 195 5.83 -1.05 -4.82
N THR A 196 6.21 -0.04 -5.60
CA THR A 196 5.33 0.63 -6.56
C THR A 196 4.73 -0.39 -7.56
N ARG A 197 3.43 -0.70 -7.42
CA ARG A 197 2.63 -1.49 -8.40
C ARG A 197 1.89 -0.61 -9.42
N VAL A 198 1.87 -0.91 -10.71
CA VAL A 198 1.15 -0.08 -11.72
C VAL A 198 -0.31 0.24 -11.35
N ALA A 199 -1.00 -0.64 -10.61
CA ALA A 199 -2.38 -0.45 -10.17
C ALA A 199 -2.62 0.71 -9.18
N HIS A 200 -1.67 1.07 -8.31
CA HIS A 200 -1.92 2.14 -7.31
C HIS A 200 -1.85 3.56 -7.90
N TRP A 201 -1.43 3.70 -9.16
CA TRP A 201 -1.46 4.98 -9.89
C TRP A 201 -2.81 5.24 -10.59
N ASN A 202 -3.67 4.22 -10.70
CA ASN A 202 -4.97 4.35 -11.36
C ASN A 202 -6.09 4.28 -10.33
N VAL A 203 -6.29 5.36 -9.57
CA VAL A 203 -7.50 5.56 -8.75
C VAL A 203 -8.76 5.33 -9.59
N HIS A 204 -8.69 5.67 -10.88
CA HIS A 204 -9.79 5.51 -11.83
C HIS A 204 -10.03 4.07 -12.34
N THR A 205 -9.19 3.08 -12.06
CA THR A 205 -9.47 1.72 -12.59
C THR A 205 -10.69 1.09 -11.92
N ALA A 206 -10.81 1.24 -10.61
CA ALA A 206 -11.97 0.75 -9.86
C ALA A 206 -13.24 1.51 -10.26
N GLU A 207 -13.18 2.85 -10.25
CA GLU A 207 -14.29 3.72 -10.66
C GLU A 207 -14.74 3.45 -12.11
N ARG A 208 -13.79 3.14 -13.01
CA ARG A 208 -14.09 2.81 -14.40
C ARG A 208 -14.83 1.49 -14.53
N HIS A 209 -14.48 0.47 -13.74
CA HIS A 209 -15.19 -0.80 -13.73
C HIS A 209 -16.62 -0.65 -13.21
N ASP A 210 -16.82 0.08 -12.11
CA ASP A 210 -18.15 0.31 -11.54
C ASP A 210 -19.03 1.10 -12.53
N ARG A 211 -18.48 2.14 -13.15
CA ARG A 211 -19.19 2.93 -14.17
C ARG A 211 -19.59 2.09 -15.38
N LEU A 212 -18.70 1.22 -15.88
CA LEU A 212 -19.01 0.32 -16.99
C LEU A 212 -20.06 -0.73 -16.60
N ALA A 213 -19.98 -1.27 -15.38
CA ALA A 213 -20.95 -2.23 -14.87
C ALA A 213 -22.36 -1.61 -14.77
N MET A 214 -22.47 -0.37 -14.27
CA MET A 214 -23.74 0.38 -14.23
C MET A 214 -24.27 0.66 -15.64
N GLU A 215 -23.41 1.02 -16.60
CA GLU A 215 -23.82 1.24 -17.99
C GLU A 215 -24.34 -0.05 -18.65
N HIS A 216 -23.68 -1.19 -18.42
CA HIS A 216 -24.15 -2.49 -18.89
C HIS A 216 -25.47 -2.92 -18.24
N ALA A 217 -25.64 -2.67 -16.94
CA ALA A 217 -26.92 -2.88 -16.27
C ALA A 217 -28.03 -2.02 -16.89
N ARG A 218 -27.76 -0.72 -17.13
CA ARG A 218 -28.68 0.19 -17.80
C ARG A 218 -29.14 -0.34 -19.16
N LYS A 219 -28.19 -0.75 -20.00
CA LYS A 219 -28.47 -1.32 -21.34
C LYS A 219 -29.29 -2.60 -21.26
N ARG A 220 -29.01 -3.49 -20.29
CA ARG A 220 -29.79 -4.74 -20.08
C ARG A 220 -31.26 -4.48 -19.77
N TYR A 221 -31.56 -3.45 -18.98
CA TYR A 221 -32.94 -3.09 -18.62
C TYR A 221 -33.61 -2.13 -19.62
N GLY A 222 -32.96 -1.82 -20.75
CA GLY A 222 -33.50 -0.95 -21.79
C GLY A 222 -33.74 0.50 -21.33
N VAL A 223 -33.03 0.95 -20.28
CA VAL A 223 -33.18 2.31 -19.77
C VAL A 223 -32.35 3.24 -20.66
N PRO A 224 -32.96 4.23 -21.33
CA PRO A 224 -32.20 5.12 -22.19
C PRO A 224 -31.28 6.01 -21.35
N SER A 225 -30.08 6.25 -21.87
CA SER A 225 -29.18 7.24 -21.28
C SER A 225 -29.74 8.64 -21.44
N PHE A 226 -29.30 9.56 -20.59
CA PHE A 226 -29.66 10.96 -20.80
C PHE A 226 -29.22 11.49 -22.17
N GLY A 227 -28.04 11.07 -22.66
CA GLY A 227 -27.59 11.42 -24.01
C GLY A 227 -28.46 10.84 -25.12
N GLU A 228 -28.93 9.60 -24.95
CA GLU A 228 -29.86 8.94 -25.88
C GLU A 228 -31.22 9.68 -25.88
N LEU A 229 -31.73 10.05 -24.70
CA LEU A 229 -32.94 10.86 -24.57
C LEU A 229 -32.80 12.25 -25.22
N VAL A 230 -31.64 12.89 -25.08
CA VAL A 230 -31.37 14.19 -25.69
C VAL A 230 -31.35 14.07 -27.22
N GLN A 231 -30.79 12.99 -27.77
CA GLN A 231 -30.78 12.74 -29.22
C GLN A 231 -32.19 12.47 -29.77
N GLU A 232 -33.03 11.74 -29.03
CA GLU A 232 -34.38 11.38 -29.49
C GLU A 232 -35.42 12.48 -29.29
N LEU A 233 -35.41 13.14 -28.13
CA LEU A 233 -36.48 14.05 -27.70
C LEU A 233 -36.04 15.51 -27.65
N GLY A 234 -34.74 15.79 -27.75
CA GLY A 234 -34.15 17.10 -27.54
C GLY A 234 -33.93 17.43 -26.06
N MET A 235 -32.99 18.34 -25.82
CA MET A 235 -32.46 18.70 -24.49
C MET A 235 -33.53 19.13 -23.47
N VAL A 236 -34.51 19.94 -23.91
CA VAL A 236 -35.55 20.50 -23.03
C VAL A 236 -36.55 19.43 -22.58
N ARG A 237 -36.88 18.47 -23.45
CA ARG A 237 -37.81 17.38 -23.10
C ARG A 237 -37.10 16.33 -22.24
N ALA A 238 -35.86 16.01 -22.57
CA ALA A 238 -35.03 15.09 -21.79
C ALA A 238 -34.84 15.59 -20.34
N THR A 239 -34.57 16.89 -20.14
CA THR A 239 -34.43 17.48 -18.80
C THR A 239 -35.72 17.45 -17.98
N ARG A 240 -36.87 17.75 -18.59
CA ARG A 240 -38.16 17.66 -17.90
C ARG A 240 -38.46 16.23 -17.45
N LEU A 241 -38.34 15.26 -18.37
CA LEU A 241 -38.54 13.84 -18.06
C LEU A 241 -37.59 13.38 -16.94
N TYR A 242 -36.33 13.80 -16.98
CA TYR A 242 -35.37 13.42 -15.94
C TYR A 242 -35.75 14.00 -14.57
N ARG A 243 -36.16 15.28 -14.51
CA ARG A 243 -36.65 15.91 -13.27
C ARG A 243 -37.91 15.24 -12.73
N ASP A 244 -38.82 14.82 -13.62
CA ASP A 244 -40.05 14.13 -13.23
C ASP A 244 -39.76 12.74 -12.66
N VAL A 245 -38.83 12.00 -13.28
CA VAL A 245 -38.36 10.70 -12.77
C VAL A 245 -37.68 10.85 -11.41
N GLU A 246 -36.83 11.86 -11.23
CA GLU A 246 -36.23 12.17 -9.92
C GLU A 246 -37.30 12.51 -8.88
N ALA A 247 -38.30 13.33 -9.23
CA ALA A 247 -39.39 13.68 -8.33
C ALA A 247 -40.19 12.45 -7.91
N LEU A 248 -40.50 11.55 -8.84
CA LEU A 248 -41.17 10.28 -8.56
C LEU A 248 -40.32 9.36 -7.69
N ALA A 249 -39.01 9.30 -7.91
CA ALA A 249 -38.09 8.52 -7.06
C ALA A 249 -38.10 9.05 -5.62
N ARG A 250 -37.98 10.37 -5.43
CA ARG A 250 -38.07 11.02 -4.10
C ARG A 250 -39.42 10.74 -3.42
N GLN A 251 -40.52 10.79 -4.18
CA GLN A 251 -41.84 10.45 -3.64
C GLN A 251 -41.93 8.99 -3.20
N ARG A 252 -41.35 8.05 -3.96
CA ARG A 252 -41.30 6.63 -3.59
C ARG A 252 -40.47 6.41 -2.32
N GLU A 253 -39.30 7.03 -2.23
CA GLU A 253 -38.45 6.97 -1.03
C GLU A 253 -39.17 7.54 0.19
N MET A 254 -39.84 8.69 0.04
CA MET A 254 -40.64 9.28 1.12
C MET A 254 -41.75 8.33 1.57
N ARG A 255 -42.49 7.71 0.65
CA ARG A 255 -43.52 6.69 0.97
C ARG A 255 -42.93 5.47 1.66
N GLN A 256 -41.80 4.97 1.19
CA GLN A 256 -41.10 3.85 1.82
C GLN A 256 -40.62 4.20 3.23
N ARG A 257 -40.13 5.43 3.44
CA ARG A 257 -39.72 5.94 4.75
C ARG A 257 -40.90 6.05 5.71
N VAL A 258 -42.02 6.63 5.25
CA VAL A 258 -43.26 6.70 6.05
C VAL A 258 -43.74 5.30 6.40
N ARG A 259 -43.73 4.37 5.44
CA ARG A 259 -44.07 2.96 5.68
C ARG A 259 -43.14 2.36 6.73
N LYS A 260 -41.81 2.42 6.54
CA LYS A 260 -40.82 1.90 7.51
C LYS A 260 -41.02 2.49 8.90
N ASN A 261 -41.24 3.80 9.03
CA ASN A 261 -41.50 4.46 10.31
C ASN A 261 -42.80 3.95 10.96
N ARG A 262 -43.84 3.68 10.16
CA ARG A 262 -45.09 3.08 10.66
C ARG A 262 -44.87 1.66 11.17
N TRP A 263 -44.12 0.83 10.43
CA TRP A 263 -43.76 -0.53 10.89
C TRP A 263 -42.96 -0.46 12.20
N ALA A 264 -41.93 0.38 12.25
CA ALA A 264 -41.12 0.58 13.46
C ALA A 264 -41.94 1.03 14.68
N ARG A 265 -42.96 1.88 14.49
CA ARG A 265 -43.87 2.28 15.58
C ARG A 265 -44.73 1.10 16.08
N MET A 266 -45.29 0.31 15.17
CA MET A 266 -46.08 -0.86 15.57
C MET A 266 -45.20 -1.93 16.25
N ASP A 267 -43.97 -2.10 15.78
CA ASP A 267 -43.00 -3.02 16.40
C ASP A 267 -42.65 -2.54 17.82
N ALA A 268 -42.39 -1.25 18.02
CA ALA A 268 -42.16 -0.67 19.35
C ALA A 268 -43.38 -0.78 20.28
N GLU A 269 -44.61 -0.62 19.77
CA GLU A 269 -45.84 -0.80 20.55
C GLU A 269 -46.05 -2.26 20.98
N ARG A 270 -45.70 -3.22 20.11
CA ARG A 270 -45.72 -4.65 20.42
C ARG A 270 -44.71 -5.01 21.50
N GLU A 271 -43.48 -4.50 21.39
CA GLU A 271 -42.43 -4.68 22.40
C GLU A 271 -42.87 -4.09 23.76
N ALA A 272 -43.43 -2.88 23.78
CA ALA A 272 -43.94 -2.27 25.00
C ALA A 272 -45.15 -3.02 25.61
N ALA A 273 -45.98 -3.66 24.78
CA ALA A 273 -47.07 -4.50 25.27
C ALA A 273 -46.58 -5.81 25.89
N MET A 274 -45.53 -6.43 25.32
CA MET A 274 -44.86 -7.59 25.90
C MET A 274 -44.26 -7.26 27.26
N GLN A 275 -43.55 -6.13 27.37
CA GLN A 275 -42.96 -5.66 28.64
C GLN A 275 -44.02 -5.40 29.72
N ARG A 276 -45.15 -4.77 29.37
CA ARG A 276 -46.27 -4.60 30.33
C ARG A 276 -46.88 -5.95 30.76
N GLY A 277 -46.88 -6.94 29.88
CA GLY A 277 -47.31 -8.30 30.20
C GLY A 277 -46.39 -8.96 31.22
N GLU A 278 -45.07 -8.90 30.98
CA GLU A 278 -44.04 -9.38 31.92
C GLU A 278 -44.12 -8.65 33.27
N GLU A 279 -44.23 -7.32 33.27
CA GLU A 279 -44.40 -6.54 34.50
C GLU A 279 -45.68 -6.91 35.27
N MET A 280 -46.77 -7.23 34.57
CA MET A 280 -48.02 -7.67 35.19
C MET A 280 -47.91 -9.08 35.76
N GLU A 281 -47.23 -10.00 35.07
CA GLU A 281 -46.92 -11.34 35.59
C GLU A 281 -46.02 -11.28 36.83
N ASP A 282 -44.99 -10.43 36.82
CA ASP A 282 -44.10 -10.19 37.96
C ASP A 282 -44.86 -9.61 39.16
N GLN A 283 -45.77 -8.65 38.93
CA GLN A 283 -46.62 -8.08 39.98
C GLN A 283 -47.60 -9.09 40.58
N VAL A 284 -48.21 -9.93 39.73
CA VAL A 284 -49.07 -11.03 40.22
C VAL A 284 -48.23 -12.01 41.03
N ALA A 285 -47.06 -12.43 40.54
CA ALA A 285 -46.15 -13.32 41.26
C ALA A 285 -45.69 -12.76 42.61
N ALA A 286 -45.53 -11.44 42.74
CA ALA A 286 -45.19 -10.78 44.00
C ALA A 286 -46.37 -10.68 45.01
N SER A 287 -47.61 -10.93 44.56
CA SER A 287 -48.83 -10.82 45.38
C SER A 287 -49.36 -12.15 45.93
N TRP A 288 -48.75 -13.28 45.55
CA TRP A 288 -49.00 -14.62 46.09
C TRP A 288 -47.92 -15.00 47.13
#